data_AF-U3U1P7-F1
#
_entry.id   AF-U3U1P7-F1
#
_cell.length_a   1.000
_cell.length_b   1.000
_cell.length_c   1.000
_cell.angle_alpha   90.00
_cell.angle_beta   90.00
_cell.angle_gamma   90.00
#
_symmetry.space_group_name_H-M   'P 1'
#
loop_
_entity.id
_entity.type
_entity.pdbx_description
1 polymer ?
#
loop_
_entity_poly.entity_id
_entity_poly.type
_entity_poly.pdbx_seq_one_letter_code
_entity_poly.pdbx_strand_id
1 'polypeptide(L)'
;MNKISLLRRLTNRRQLILSGLALAVLSPRAVQAQETRAAVPVSARHTPPKPATSGKRIVMIDPGHGGIDSGAVGQEGSEEKHIVLEIANTVRTLLQNHPKVEVRLTRDSDHFIPLYQRVEIAH
;
A
#
# COMPACT_ATOMS: atom_id res chain seq x y z
N MET A 1 -42.83 -45.37 -5.10
CA MET A 1 -42.73 -44.35 -6.18
C MET A 1 -42.50 -42.99 -5.52
N ASN A 2 -41.44 -42.30 -5.95
CA ASN A 2 -40.68 -41.31 -5.18
C ASN A 2 -41.41 -39.98 -4.90
N LYS A 3 -41.47 -39.58 -3.63
CA LYS A 3 -41.93 -38.29 -3.10
C LYS A 3 -40.84 -37.19 -3.13
N ILE A 4 -40.15 -36.96 -4.25
CA ILE A 4 -39.05 -35.96 -4.28
C ILE A 4 -39.15 -35.03 -5.49
N SER A 5 -40.25 -34.29 -5.60
CA SER A 5 -40.40 -33.26 -6.65
C SER A 5 -40.82 -31.87 -6.15
N LEU A 6 -40.82 -31.60 -4.84
CA LEU A 6 -41.33 -30.32 -4.31
C LEU A 6 -40.31 -29.42 -3.57
N LEU A 7 -39.01 -29.71 -3.66
CA LEU A 7 -37.96 -28.91 -2.99
C LEU A 7 -36.83 -28.46 -3.93
N ARG A 8 -37.15 -28.21 -5.20
CA ARG A 8 -36.17 -27.71 -6.19
C ARG A 8 -36.62 -26.40 -6.83
N ARG A 9 -37.08 -25.45 -6.01
CA ARG A 9 -37.41 -24.09 -6.50
C ARG A 9 -37.37 -22.99 -5.46
N LEU A 10 -36.66 -23.18 -4.35
CA LEU A 10 -36.48 -22.13 -3.35
C LEU A 10 -35.03 -22.16 -2.89
N THR A 11 -34.18 -21.39 -3.58
CA THR A 11 -33.00 -20.68 -3.06
C THR A 11 -32.07 -20.34 -4.22
N ASN A 12 -32.49 -19.41 -5.09
CA ASN A 12 -31.50 -18.69 -5.90
C ASN A 12 -30.78 -17.72 -4.96
N ARG A 13 -29.44 -17.77 -4.93
CA ARG A 13 -28.56 -16.92 -4.09
C ARG A 13 -28.94 -15.43 -4.09
N ARG A 14 -29.57 -14.93 -5.17
CA ARG A 14 -30.09 -13.56 -5.27
C ARG A 14 -31.18 -13.23 -4.23
N GLN A 15 -32.08 -14.16 -3.90
CA GLN A 15 -33.12 -13.91 -2.89
C GLN A 15 -32.54 -13.88 -1.47
N LEU A 16 -31.48 -14.64 -1.20
CA LEU A 16 -30.77 -14.64 0.09
C LEU A 16 -30.00 -13.33 0.35
N ILE A 17 -29.47 -12.70 -0.71
CA ILE A 17 -28.81 -11.39 -0.62
C ILE A 17 -29.84 -10.26 -0.44
N LEU A 18 -31.01 -10.36 -1.08
CA LEU A 18 -32.09 -9.37 -0.98
C LEU A 18 -32.82 -9.39 0.39
N SER A 19 -32.99 -10.56 1.02
CA SER A 19 -33.59 -10.64 2.37
C SER A 19 -32.60 -10.34 3.49
N GLY A 20 -31.30 -10.58 3.28
CA GLY A 20 -30.24 -10.20 4.24
C GLY A 20 -30.07 -8.68 4.40
N LEU A 21 -30.29 -7.89 3.33
CA LEU A 21 -30.20 -6.43 3.39
C LEU A 21 -31.38 -5.76 4.10
N ALA A 22 -32.58 -6.37 4.08
CA ALA A 22 -33.78 -5.77 4.66
C ALA A 22 -33.79 -5.79 6.20
N LEU A 23 -33.08 -6.74 6.83
CA LEU A 23 -33.04 -6.85 8.29
C LEU A 23 -32.05 -5.89 8.96
N ALA A 24 -31.10 -5.33 8.20
CA ALA A 24 -30.10 -4.39 8.71
C ALA A 24 -30.60 -2.93 8.80
N VAL A 25 -31.70 -2.58 8.14
CA VAL A 25 -32.21 -1.19 8.04
C VAL A 25 -33.19 -0.82 9.17
N LEU A 26 -33.72 -1.80 9.92
CA LEU A 26 -34.71 -1.58 10.99
C LEU A 26 -34.17 -1.68 12.43
N SER A 27 -32.85 -1.84 12.61
CA SER A 27 -32.25 -1.81 13.94
C SER A 27 -31.82 -0.38 14.30
N PRO A 28 -32.34 0.23 15.39
CA PRO A 28 -31.94 1.57 15.82
C PRO A 28 -30.57 1.58 16.52
N ARG A 29 -29.80 0.49 16.45
CA ARG A 29 -28.44 0.49 16.96
C ARG A 29 -27.54 1.12 15.91
N ALA A 30 -27.31 2.42 16.08
CA ALA A 30 -26.11 3.06 15.56
C ALA A 30 -24.92 2.19 16.00
N VAL A 31 -24.36 1.42 15.06
CA VAL A 31 -23.06 0.77 15.24
C VAL A 31 -22.06 1.92 15.18
N GLN A 32 -21.88 2.58 16.32
CA GLN A 32 -20.77 3.49 16.50
C GLN A 32 -19.53 2.60 16.49
N ALA A 33 -18.85 2.52 15.35
CA ALA A 33 -17.51 1.98 15.30
C ALA A 33 -16.64 2.91 16.17
N GLN A 34 -16.47 2.55 17.45
CA GLN A 34 -15.40 3.12 18.24
C GLN A 34 -14.12 2.64 17.58
N GLU A 35 -13.49 3.54 16.85
CA GLU A 35 -12.10 3.41 16.44
C GLU A 35 -11.29 3.32 17.72
N THR A 36 -11.13 2.11 18.27
CA THR A 36 -10.10 1.83 19.26
C THR A 36 -8.79 2.00 18.52
N ARG A 37 -8.32 3.25 18.45
CA ARG A 37 -6.92 3.58 18.22
C ARG A 37 -6.16 2.98 19.39
N ALA A 38 -5.86 1.69 19.30
CA ALA A 38 -4.78 1.12 20.07
C ALA A 38 -3.56 1.95 19.68
N ALA A 39 -3.16 2.87 20.56
CA ALA A 39 -1.93 3.61 20.42
C ALA A 39 -0.82 2.55 20.49
N VAL A 40 -0.38 2.09 19.33
CA VAL A 40 0.85 1.31 19.24
C VAL A 40 1.92 2.20 19.86
N PRO A 41 2.62 1.77 20.92
CA PRO A 41 3.71 2.55 21.46
C PRO A 41 4.81 2.57 20.39
N VAL A 42 4.79 3.62 19.56
CA VAL A 42 5.90 3.93 18.66
C VAL A 42 7.06 4.26 19.59
N SER A 43 7.95 3.27 19.78
CA SER A 43 9.17 3.43 20.54
C SER A 43 9.91 4.65 19.99
N ALA A 44 9.90 5.75 20.75
CA ALA A 44 10.51 7.03 20.40
C ALA A 44 12.04 6.97 20.51
N ARG A 45 12.66 5.99 19.85
CA ARG A 45 14.13 5.89 19.68
C ARG A 45 14.65 6.76 18.54
N HIS A 46 13.81 7.55 17.90
CA HIS A 46 14.26 8.53 16.92
C HIS A 46 14.90 9.70 17.68
N THR A 47 16.21 9.64 17.86
CA THR A 47 17.00 10.80 18.26
C THR A 47 16.68 11.93 17.28
N PRO A 48 16.27 13.12 17.75
CA PRO A 48 15.97 14.22 16.87
C PRO A 48 17.20 14.50 15.99
N PRO A 49 17.03 14.64 14.66
CA PRO A 49 18.15 14.89 13.78
C PRO A 49 18.84 16.18 14.22
N LYS A 50 20.18 16.12 14.30
CA LYS A 50 21.02 17.28 14.60
C LYS A 50 20.64 18.42 13.63
N PRO A 51 20.48 19.68 14.10
CA PRO A 51 20.10 20.78 13.24
C PRO A 51 21.00 20.84 12.01
N ALA A 52 20.41 20.70 10.82
CA ALA A 52 21.16 20.67 9.58
C ALA A 52 21.90 22.00 9.40
N THR A 53 23.23 21.92 9.31
CA THR A 53 24.13 23.00 8.92
C THR A 53 23.79 23.45 7.50
N SER A 54 23.20 24.65 7.34
CA SER A 54 23.05 25.48 6.11
C SER A 54 22.94 24.84 4.70
N GLY A 55 22.59 23.56 4.56
CA GLY A 55 22.57 22.80 3.31
C GLY A 55 21.19 22.24 2.97
N LYS A 56 21.05 21.68 1.76
CA LYS A 56 19.83 20.98 1.35
C LYS A 56 19.66 19.71 2.19
N ARG A 57 18.42 19.38 2.55
CA ARG A 57 18.09 18.07 3.12
C ARG A 57 18.09 17.04 2.00
N ILE A 58 18.80 15.94 2.19
CA ILE A 58 18.80 14.83 1.24
C ILE A 58 17.60 13.93 1.55
N VAL A 59 16.83 13.60 0.52
CA VAL A 59 15.76 12.60 0.55
C VAL A 59 16.15 11.47 -0.39
N MET A 60 16.40 10.29 0.17
CA MET A 60 16.63 9.07 -0.61
C MET A 60 15.29 8.38 -0.88
N ILE A 61 14.99 8.10 -2.14
CA ILE A 61 13.80 7.35 -2.58
C ILE A 61 14.26 5.97 -3.05
N ASP A 62 13.70 4.91 -2.48
CA ASP A 62 14.06 3.53 -2.84
C ASP A 62 12.94 2.87 -3.65
N PRO A 63 12.98 2.92 -5.00
CA PRO A 63 12.10 2.07 -5.80
C PRO A 63 12.50 0.60 -5.61
N GLY A 64 11.64 -0.15 -4.93
CA GLY A 64 11.83 -1.58 -4.63
C GLY A 64 12.05 -2.44 -5.87
N HIS A 65 12.53 -3.67 -5.68
CA HIS A 65 12.75 -4.65 -6.75
C HIS A 65 13.68 -4.15 -7.87
N GLY A 66 13.54 -4.69 -9.09
CA GLY A 66 14.29 -4.30 -10.29
C GLY A 66 15.06 -5.47 -10.92
N GLY A 67 15.29 -5.39 -12.23
CA GLY A 67 15.99 -6.41 -13.01
C GLY A 67 15.30 -7.76 -12.92
N ILE A 68 16.01 -8.75 -12.35
CA ILE A 68 15.53 -10.13 -12.17
C ILE A 68 14.40 -10.26 -11.12
N ASP A 69 14.29 -9.28 -10.22
CA ASP A 69 13.24 -9.24 -9.21
C ASP A 69 12.09 -8.37 -9.74
N SER A 70 10.98 -9.01 -10.16
CA SER A 70 9.78 -8.30 -10.63
C SER A 70 9.00 -7.63 -9.51
N GLY A 71 9.20 -8.08 -8.26
CA GLY A 71 8.23 -7.90 -7.19
C GLY A 71 6.91 -8.61 -7.47
N ALA A 72 5.83 -8.09 -6.89
CA ALA A 72 4.49 -8.61 -7.14
C ALA A 72 4.08 -8.45 -8.62
N VAL A 73 3.37 -9.44 -9.14
CA VAL A 73 2.80 -9.43 -10.49
C VAL A 73 1.28 -9.37 -10.40
N GLY A 74 0.68 -8.36 -11.03
CA GLY A 74 -0.77 -8.17 -11.10
C GLY A 74 -1.45 -9.18 -11.99
N GLN A 75 -2.79 -9.29 -11.89
CA GLN A 75 -3.59 -10.24 -12.67
C GLN A 75 -3.43 -10.04 -14.20
N GLU A 76 -3.21 -8.80 -14.64
CA GLU A 76 -3.03 -8.43 -16.04
C GLU A 76 -1.54 -8.40 -16.45
N GLY A 77 -0.63 -8.87 -15.60
CA GLY A 77 0.80 -8.96 -15.90
C GLY A 77 1.61 -7.69 -15.59
N SER A 78 1.03 -6.71 -14.89
CA SER A 78 1.81 -5.57 -14.40
C SER A 78 2.83 -6.01 -13.36
N GLU A 79 4.06 -5.53 -13.48
CA GLU A 79 5.15 -5.87 -12.54
C GLU A 79 5.42 -4.69 -11.61
N GLU A 80 5.47 -4.95 -10.31
CA GLU A 80 5.69 -3.95 -9.27
C GLU A 80 6.92 -3.09 -9.55
N LYS A 81 8.04 -3.70 -10.00
CA LYS A 81 9.31 -2.99 -10.28
C LYS A 81 9.17 -1.81 -11.24
N HIS A 82 8.25 -1.89 -12.21
CA HIS A 82 8.02 -0.83 -13.18
C HIS A 82 7.17 0.29 -12.57
N ILE A 83 6.09 -0.08 -11.89
CA ILE A 83 5.17 0.86 -11.24
C ILE A 83 5.91 1.69 -10.18
N VAL A 84 6.68 1.05 -9.30
CA VAL A 84 7.39 1.76 -8.23
C VAL A 84 8.52 2.65 -8.77
N LEU A 85 9.16 2.27 -9.88
CA LEU A 85 10.17 3.12 -10.54
C LEU A 85 9.53 4.36 -11.13
N GLU A 86 8.38 4.23 -11.80
CA GLU A 86 7.63 5.36 -12.36
C GLU A 86 7.16 6.31 -11.25
N ILE A 87 6.61 5.77 -10.16
CA ILE A 87 6.22 6.56 -8.97
C ILE A 87 7.43 7.29 -8.39
N ALA A 88 8.56 6.61 -8.20
CA ALA A 88 9.77 7.22 -7.65
C ALA A 88 10.29 8.38 -8.52
N ASN A 89 10.28 8.21 -9.84
CA ASN A 89 10.65 9.26 -10.79
C ASN A 89 9.68 10.45 -10.76
N THR A 90 8.39 10.18 -10.59
CA THR A 90 7.37 11.22 -10.41
C THR A 90 7.60 12.01 -9.12
N VAL A 91 7.80 11.32 -7.98
CA VAL A 91 8.11 11.96 -6.69
C VAL A 91 9.40 12.77 -6.77
N ARG A 92 10.44 12.25 -7.43
CA ARG A 92 11.69 12.99 -7.67
C ARG A 92 11.42 14.30 -8.39
N THR A 93 10.68 14.27 -9.49
CA THR A 93 10.35 15.47 -10.27
C THR A 93 9.60 16.50 -9.44
N LEU A 94 8.64 16.06 -8.63
CA LEU A 94 7.86 16.95 -7.75
C LEU A 94 8.72 17.61 -6.67
N LEU A 95 9.64 16.85 -6.07
CA LEU A 95 10.48 17.31 -4.96
C LEU A 95 11.72 18.10 -5.41
N GLN A 96 12.23 17.88 -6.63
CA GLN A 96 13.40 18.57 -7.17
C GLN A 96 13.22 20.10 -7.26
N ASN A 97 11.98 20.58 -7.36
CA ASN A 97 11.66 22.00 -7.39
C ASN A 97 11.78 22.67 -6.01
N HIS A 98 11.94 21.91 -4.93
CA HIS A 98 12.02 22.47 -3.59
C HIS A 98 13.45 22.95 -3.27
N PRO A 99 13.65 24.25 -2.93
CA PRO A 99 14.99 24.85 -2.84
C PRO A 99 15.87 24.26 -1.75
N LYS A 100 15.28 23.62 -0.73
CA LYS A 100 15.98 23.02 0.41
C LYS A 100 16.02 21.49 0.38
N VAL A 101 15.65 20.85 -0.73
CA VAL A 101 15.66 19.39 -0.85
C VAL A 101 16.56 18.98 -2.01
N GLU A 102 17.35 17.94 -1.77
CA GLU A 102 18.06 17.19 -2.79
C GLU A 102 17.48 15.78 -2.81
N VAL A 103 17.06 15.30 -3.98
CA VAL A 103 16.43 13.99 -4.12
C VAL A 103 17.37 13.04 -4.83
N ARG A 104 17.59 11.87 -4.26
CA ARG A 104 18.38 10.78 -4.85
C ARG A 104 17.56 9.50 -4.87
N LEU A 105 17.86 8.61 -5.79
CA LEU A 105 17.23 7.28 -5.86
C LEU A 105 18.29 6.20 -5.64
N THR A 106 17.90 5.06 -5.06
CA THR A 106 18.77 3.88 -5.00
C THR A 106 19.01 3.28 -6.38
N ARG A 107 17.99 3.27 -7.26
CA ARG A 107 18.07 2.97 -8.70
C ARG A 107 17.20 3.92 -9.51
N ASP A 108 17.66 4.29 -10.71
CA ASP A 108 16.95 5.15 -11.67
C ASP A 108 16.56 4.42 -12.97
N SER A 109 16.88 3.14 -13.06
CA SER A 109 16.63 2.25 -14.19
C SER A 109 16.21 0.85 -13.71
N ASP A 110 15.85 -0.02 -14.65
CA ASP A 110 15.43 -1.38 -14.32
C ASP A 110 16.63 -2.33 -14.12
N HIS A 111 17.19 -2.31 -12.90
CA HIS A 111 18.21 -3.26 -12.48
C HIS A 111 18.03 -3.65 -11.01
N PHE A 112 18.51 -4.84 -10.66
CA PHE A 112 18.41 -5.37 -9.31
C PHE A 112 19.46 -4.73 -8.38
N ILE A 113 19.05 -4.34 -7.17
CA ILE A 113 19.94 -3.95 -6.07
C ILE A 113 19.62 -4.82 -4.83
N PRO A 114 20.60 -5.55 -4.27
CA PRO A 114 20.47 -6.26 -3.00
C PRO A 114 20.05 -5.34 -1.85
N LEU A 115 19.22 -5.83 -0.92
CA LEU A 115 18.65 -5.02 0.16
C LEU A 115 19.70 -4.27 1.00
N TYR A 116 20.84 -4.90 1.32
CA TYR A 116 21.90 -4.25 2.12
C TYR A 116 22.54 -3.07 1.38
N GLN A 117 22.73 -3.21 0.06
CA GLN A 117 23.33 -2.17 -0.76
C GLN A 117 22.42 -0.94 -0.86
N ARG A 118 21.08 -1.12 -0.80
CA ARG A 118 20.12 0.00 -0.75
C ARG A 118 20.33 0.88 0.48
N VAL A 119 20.62 0.27 1.62
CA VAL A 119 20.94 0.98 2.87
C VAL A 119 22.29 1.67 2.76
N GLU A 120 23.29 0.99 2.19
CA GLU A 120 24.64 1.55 1.97
C GLU A 120 24.62 2.79 1.08
N ILE A 121 23.81 2.79 0.01
CA ILE A 121 23.61 3.97 -0.87
C ILE A 121 22.98 5.15 -0.10
N ALA A 122 22.20 4.89 0.95
CA ALA A 122 21.44 5.89 1.69
C ALA A 122 22.15 6.47 2.93
N HIS A 123 23.20 5.81 3.43
CA HIS A 123 24.01 6.25 4.57
C HIS A 123 25.03 7.33 4.18
#